data_AF-A0A961M9H1-F1
#
_entry.id   AF-A0A961M9H1-F1
#
_cell.length_a   1.000
_cell.length_b   1.000
_cell.length_c   1.000
_cell.angle_alpha   90.00
_cell.angle_beta   90.00
_cell.angle_gamma   90.00
#
_symmetry.space_group_name_H-M   'P 1'
#
loop_
_entity.id
_entity.type
_entity.pdbx_description
1 polymer ?
#
loop_
_entity_poly.entity_id
_entity_poly.type
_entity_poly.pdbx_seq_one_letter_code
_entity_poly.pdbx_strand_id
1 'polypeptide(L)'
;MSSRRVYVHAHSLKQVCLSDRKAGEEIIAAMIGVGVKKRLFNRLVQDGQMLLGLDEETLVPVRMRIGDLDGTNLSRTLRRVHFQPALNGKTRQGTPWTPLFGADEEVVASCFDDNYYTFATDWDAADRMYADHVPIKDLRQLLAQQPEDPRVADLTLVRGNRLSLTAVAPGSGADCAPHCERLTPRDLRHVAQSAQGKVSALTESLLSDLDRSLFPDAYLGLIRDNLLESIADAARPIWGSAH
;
A
#
# COMPACT_ATOMS: atom_id res chain seq x y z
N MET A 1 -2.70 -12.61 -16.76
CA MET A 1 -2.05 -11.66 -15.83
C MET A 1 -1.51 -12.46 -14.66
N SER A 2 -0.31 -12.15 -14.15
CA SER A 2 0.20 -12.81 -12.95
C SER A 2 -0.45 -12.20 -11.71
N SER A 3 -1.24 -12.99 -10.99
CA SER A 3 -1.75 -12.62 -9.66
C SER A 3 -0.59 -12.61 -8.68
N ARG A 4 -0.29 -11.46 -8.05
CA ARG A 4 0.86 -11.28 -7.15
C ARG A 4 0.48 -10.51 -5.90
N ARG A 5 1.18 -10.85 -4.81
CA ARG A 5 1.19 -10.11 -3.55
C ARG A 5 2.57 -9.51 -3.34
N VAL A 6 2.66 -8.19 -3.32
CA VAL A 6 3.93 -7.45 -3.21
C VAL A 6 4.04 -6.87 -1.81
N TYR A 7 4.93 -7.45 -1.00
CA TYR A 7 5.21 -7.04 0.37
C TYR A 7 6.44 -6.13 0.38
N VAL A 8 6.26 -4.90 0.83
CA VAL A 8 7.31 -3.88 0.86
C VAL A 8 7.50 -3.36 2.27
N HIS A 9 8.70 -3.55 2.82
CA HIS A 9 9.02 -3.06 4.16
C HIS A 9 8.84 -1.53 4.24
N ALA A 10 8.22 -1.02 5.31
CA ALA A 10 7.91 0.39 5.49
C ALA A 10 9.14 1.29 5.36
N HIS A 11 10.27 0.87 5.92
CA HIS A 11 11.54 1.60 5.77
C HIS A 11 11.97 1.75 4.30
N SER A 12 11.75 0.72 3.47
CA SER A 12 12.11 0.75 2.05
C SER A 12 11.27 1.78 1.29
N LEU A 13 9.95 1.81 1.53
CA LEU A 13 9.07 2.83 0.94
C LEU A 13 9.44 4.24 1.40
N LYS A 14 9.77 4.42 2.67
CA LYS A 14 10.22 5.72 3.19
C LYS A 14 11.44 6.26 2.44
N GLN A 15 12.40 5.41 2.09
CA GLN A 15 13.57 5.82 1.30
C GLN A 15 13.17 6.29 -0.11
N VAL A 16 12.20 5.62 -0.73
CA VAL A 16 11.65 6.05 -2.02
C VAL A 16 11.02 7.44 -1.88
N CYS A 17 10.22 7.67 -0.85
CA CYS A 17 9.59 8.97 -0.61
C CYS A 17 10.63 10.09 -0.44
N LEU A 18 11.77 9.81 0.20
CA LEU A 18 12.84 10.80 0.38
C LEU A 18 13.56 11.16 -0.93
N SER A 19 13.51 10.27 -1.94
CA SER A 19 14.24 10.44 -3.20
C SER A 19 13.54 11.34 -4.21
N ASP A 20 12.21 11.45 -4.16
CA ASP A 20 11.40 12.22 -5.10
C ASP A 20 10.13 12.70 -4.39
N ARG A 21 9.94 14.02 -4.34
CA ARG A 21 8.78 14.63 -3.68
C ARG A 21 7.43 14.14 -4.21
N LYS A 22 7.25 14.10 -5.53
CA LYS A 22 5.95 13.78 -6.14
C LYS A 22 5.59 12.32 -5.88
N ALA A 23 6.54 11.41 -6.10
CA ALA A 23 6.34 10.00 -5.78
C ALA A 23 6.16 9.79 -4.26
N GLY A 24 6.87 10.56 -3.44
CA GLY A 24 6.70 10.57 -1.99
C GLY A 24 5.28 10.98 -1.57
N GLU A 25 4.73 12.04 -2.16
CA GLU A 25 3.34 12.46 -1.91
C GLU A 25 2.33 11.37 -2.27
N GLU A 26 2.49 10.72 -3.43
CA GLU A 26 1.61 9.64 -3.90
C GLU A 26 1.71 8.39 -3.00
N ILE A 27 2.93 7.95 -2.68
CA ILE A 27 3.17 6.77 -1.83
C ILE A 27 2.68 7.04 -0.40
N ILE A 28 2.92 8.23 0.17
CA ILE A 28 2.48 8.57 1.52
C ILE A 28 0.96 8.62 1.60
N ALA A 29 0.29 9.22 0.61
CA ALA A 29 -1.16 9.21 0.54
C ALA A 29 -1.72 7.79 0.50
N ALA A 30 -1.13 6.91 -0.30
CA ALA A 30 -1.51 5.49 -0.31
C ALA A 30 -1.24 4.80 1.03
N MET A 31 -0.07 5.03 1.65
CA MET A 31 0.29 4.46 2.96
C MET A 31 -0.73 4.83 4.05
N ILE A 32 -1.20 6.08 4.05
CA ILE A 32 -2.26 6.55 4.96
C ILE A 32 -3.59 5.88 4.57
N GLY A 33 -3.92 5.85 3.28
CA GLY A 33 -5.13 5.24 2.74
C GLY A 33 -5.28 3.75 3.09
N VAL A 34 -4.18 2.99 3.17
CA VAL A 34 -4.19 1.57 3.55
C VAL A 34 -4.93 1.33 4.88
N GLY A 35 -4.60 2.13 5.91
CA GLY A 35 -5.21 2.00 7.24
C GLY A 35 -6.71 2.34 7.22
N VAL A 36 -7.08 3.34 6.42
CA VAL A 36 -8.47 3.78 6.24
C VAL A 36 -9.28 2.71 5.53
N LYS A 37 -8.77 2.16 4.43
CA LYS A 37 -9.46 1.15 3.63
C LYS A 37 -9.71 -0.12 4.42
N LYS A 38 -8.74 -0.60 5.19
CA LYS A 38 -8.94 -1.77 6.06
C LYS A 38 -10.11 -1.55 7.02
N ARG A 39 -10.19 -0.36 7.62
CA ARG A 39 -11.29 -0.02 8.53
C ARG A 39 -12.61 0.15 7.78
N LEU A 40 -12.63 0.84 6.65
CA LEU A 40 -13.81 0.97 5.79
C LEU A 40 -14.33 -0.39 5.34
N PHE A 41 -13.44 -1.29 4.91
CA PHE A 41 -13.80 -2.63 4.49
C PHE A 41 -14.42 -3.41 5.66
N ASN A 42 -13.76 -3.43 6.82
CA ASN A 42 -14.30 -4.13 7.98
C ASN A 42 -15.65 -3.55 8.42
N ARG A 43 -15.83 -2.23 8.39
CA ARG A 43 -17.11 -1.61 8.75
C ARG A 43 -18.16 -1.83 7.65
N LEU A 44 -17.97 -1.23 6.49
CA LEU A 44 -18.99 -1.21 5.45
C LEU A 44 -19.27 -2.59 4.83
N VAL A 45 -18.25 -3.44 4.70
CA VAL A 45 -18.40 -4.75 4.05
C VAL A 45 -18.65 -5.83 5.10
N GLN A 46 -17.75 -6.03 6.06
CA GLN A 46 -17.92 -7.13 7.03
C GLN A 46 -19.06 -6.87 8.02
N ASP A 47 -19.09 -5.70 8.69
CA ASP A 47 -20.20 -5.38 9.60
C ASP A 47 -21.50 -5.15 8.82
N GLY A 48 -21.44 -4.63 7.58
CA GLY A 48 -22.62 -4.53 6.70
C GLY A 48 -23.26 -5.89 6.44
N GLN A 49 -22.46 -6.92 6.13
CA GLN A 49 -22.94 -8.28 5.98
C GLN A 49 -23.47 -8.87 7.29
N MET A 50 -22.71 -8.72 8.39
CA MET A 50 -23.01 -9.38 9.67
C MET A 50 -24.14 -8.70 10.46
N LEU A 51 -24.19 -7.37 10.48
CA LEU A 51 -25.09 -6.58 11.33
C LEU A 51 -26.31 -6.06 10.56
N LEU A 52 -26.14 -5.74 9.27
CA LEU A 52 -27.21 -5.18 8.44
C LEU A 52 -27.83 -6.24 7.51
N GLY A 53 -27.26 -7.44 7.44
CA GLY A 53 -27.77 -8.54 6.62
C GLY A 53 -27.67 -8.29 5.12
N LEU A 54 -26.74 -7.42 4.69
CA LEU A 54 -26.53 -7.11 3.28
C LEU A 54 -25.87 -8.31 2.57
N ASP A 55 -26.37 -8.63 1.39
CA ASP A 55 -25.79 -9.69 0.56
C ASP A 55 -24.52 -9.23 -0.17
N GLU A 56 -23.80 -10.19 -0.75
CA GLU A 56 -22.55 -9.94 -1.44
C GLU A 56 -22.74 -9.04 -2.67
N GLU A 57 -23.80 -9.24 -3.45
CA GLU A 57 -24.09 -8.45 -4.66
C GLU A 57 -24.28 -6.96 -4.32
N THR A 58 -24.94 -6.66 -3.20
CA THR A 58 -25.13 -5.31 -2.68
C THR A 58 -23.82 -4.66 -2.22
N LEU A 59 -22.89 -5.47 -1.70
CA LEU A 59 -21.62 -4.99 -1.14
C LEU A 59 -20.49 -4.88 -2.17
N VAL A 60 -20.60 -5.52 -3.34
CA VAL A 60 -19.60 -5.44 -4.42
C VAL A 60 -19.32 -3.98 -4.83
N PRO A 61 -20.32 -3.13 -5.13
CA PRO A 61 -20.07 -1.73 -5.48
C PRO A 61 -19.35 -0.93 -4.37
N VAL A 62 -19.65 -1.23 -3.11
CA VAL A 62 -19.00 -0.61 -1.95
C VAL A 62 -17.53 -1.03 -1.87
N ARG A 63 -17.25 -2.33 -2.06
CA ARG A 63 -15.89 -2.88 -2.10
C ARG A 63 -15.05 -2.23 -3.20
N MET A 64 -15.62 -2.08 -4.40
CA MET A 64 -14.96 -1.43 -5.53
C MET A 64 -14.62 0.03 -5.22
N ARG A 65 -15.56 0.80 -4.65
CA ARG A 65 -15.32 2.20 -4.25
C ARG A 65 -14.26 2.34 -3.17
N ILE A 66 -14.19 1.40 -2.21
CA ILE A 66 -13.10 1.38 -1.21
C ILE A 66 -11.75 1.13 -1.90
N GLY A 67 -11.71 0.25 -2.91
CA GLY A 67 -10.51 0.01 -3.73
C GLY A 67 -10.06 1.26 -4.49
N ASP A 68 -10.99 2.04 -5.03
CA ASP A 68 -10.70 3.28 -5.77
C ASP A 68 -9.96 4.35 -4.94
N LEU A 69 -9.97 4.24 -3.60
CA LEU A 69 -9.22 5.13 -2.71
C LEU A 69 -7.68 5.01 -2.88
N ASP A 70 -7.16 3.91 -3.43
CA ASP A 70 -5.74 3.80 -3.77
C ASP A 70 -5.37 4.71 -4.96
N GLY A 71 -6.37 5.07 -5.78
CA GLY A 71 -6.23 5.87 -6.97
C GLY A 71 -5.40 5.21 -8.08
N THR A 72 -5.75 5.51 -9.33
CA THR A 72 -4.91 5.15 -10.52
C THR A 72 -3.49 5.71 -10.45
N ASN A 73 -3.27 6.71 -9.58
CA ASN A 73 -1.96 7.31 -9.36
C ASN A 73 -1.01 6.36 -8.64
N LEU A 74 -1.44 5.62 -7.61
CA LEU A 74 -0.54 4.72 -6.87
C LEU A 74 0.05 3.63 -7.77
N SER A 75 -0.80 2.94 -8.55
CA SER A 75 -0.34 1.94 -9.52
C SER A 75 0.68 2.56 -10.48
N ARG A 76 0.40 3.77 -10.99
CA ARG A 76 1.34 4.49 -11.87
C ARG A 76 2.66 4.83 -11.16
N THR A 77 2.62 5.24 -9.90
CA THR A 77 3.82 5.54 -9.10
C THR A 77 4.64 4.28 -8.85
N LEU A 78 4.00 3.20 -8.40
CA LEU A 78 4.68 1.95 -8.05
C LEU A 78 5.24 1.21 -9.27
N ARG A 79 4.65 1.37 -10.47
CA ARG A 79 5.25 0.90 -11.73
C ARG A 79 6.57 1.59 -12.08
N ARG A 80 6.81 2.80 -11.56
CA ARG A 80 8.10 3.49 -11.70
C ARG A 80 9.13 3.01 -10.67
N VAL A 81 8.68 2.38 -9.59
CA VAL A 81 9.57 1.85 -8.55
C VAL A 81 10.19 0.56 -9.04
N HIS A 82 11.50 0.46 -8.89
CA HIS A 82 12.28 -0.73 -9.15
C HIS A 82 12.88 -1.24 -7.85
N PHE A 83 13.14 -2.54 -7.79
CA PHE A 83 13.79 -3.18 -6.66
C PHE A 83 14.97 -4.06 -7.10
N GLN A 84 15.91 -4.26 -6.17
CA GLN A 84 16.98 -5.24 -6.37
C GLN A 84 16.69 -6.52 -5.56
N PRO A 85 16.38 -7.65 -6.23
CA PRO A 85 16.08 -8.89 -5.53
C PRO A 85 17.28 -9.37 -4.69
N ALA A 86 16.98 -10.00 -3.56
CA ALA A 86 17.99 -10.62 -2.72
C ALA A 86 18.19 -12.08 -3.14
N LEU A 87 19.27 -12.38 -3.86
CA LEU A 87 19.67 -13.78 -4.05
C LEU A 87 20.29 -14.30 -2.75
N ASN A 88 19.62 -15.24 -2.09
CA ASN A 88 20.06 -15.86 -0.82
C ASN A 88 20.40 -14.84 0.27
N GLY A 89 19.63 -13.76 0.36
CA GLY A 89 19.81 -12.70 1.36
C GLY A 89 20.99 -11.75 1.12
N LYS A 90 21.84 -11.98 0.12
CA LYS A 90 22.95 -11.09 -0.23
C LYS A 90 22.66 -10.38 -1.57
N THR A 91 22.80 -9.05 -1.61
CA THR A 91 22.83 -8.35 -2.91
C THR A 91 24.22 -8.56 -3.49
N ARG A 92 24.33 -9.20 -4.64
CA ARG A 92 25.59 -9.19 -5.39
C ARG A 92 25.68 -7.85 -6.13
N GLN A 93 26.85 -7.20 -6.09
CA GLN A 93 27.13 -6.09 -7.01
C GLN A 93 26.78 -6.55 -8.44
N GLY A 94 26.02 -5.73 -9.17
CA GLY A 94 25.55 -6.05 -10.52
C GLY A 94 24.21 -6.77 -10.63
N THR A 95 23.49 -7.02 -9.51
CA THR A 95 22.11 -7.52 -9.60
C THR A 95 21.22 -6.50 -10.34
N PRO A 96 20.52 -6.89 -11.42
CA PRO A 96 19.71 -5.94 -12.19
C PRO A 96 18.53 -5.42 -11.37
N TRP A 97 18.20 -4.15 -11.59
CA TRP A 97 16.96 -3.57 -11.09
C TRP A 97 15.77 -4.19 -11.81
N THR A 98 14.80 -4.66 -11.04
CA THR A 98 13.55 -5.27 -11.55
C THR A 98 12.39 -4.34 -11.24
N PRO A 99 11.44 -4.10 -12.16
CA PRO A 99 10.23 -3.34 -11.85
C PRO A 99 9.48 -3.96 -10.66
N LEU A 100 9.00 -3.14 -9.74
CA LEU A 100 8.19 -3.62 -8.61
C LEU A 100 6.85 -4.15 -9.12
N PHE A 101 6.24 -3.43 -10.06
CA PHE A 101 5.03 -3.81 -10.78
C PHE A 101 5.29 -3.85 -12.29
N GLY A 102 4.68 -4.81 -12.97
CA GLY A 102 4.62 -4.89 -14.42
C GLY A 102 3.78 -3.76 -15.01
N ALA A 103 3.92 -3.53 -16.32
CA ALA A 103 3.23 -2.44 -17.02
C ALA A 103 1.70 -2.53 -16.92
N ASP A 104 1.17 -3.75 -16.89
CA ASP A 104 -0.27 -4.05 -16.90
C ASP A 104 -0.84 -4.35 -15.50
N GLU A 105 -0.02 -4.29 -14.45
CA GLU A 105 -0.47 -4.62 -13.10
C GLU A 105 -1.01 -3.40 -12.36
N GLU A 106 -2.11 -3.58 -11.64
CA GLU A 106 -2.77 -2.54 -10.86
C GLU A 106 -2.87 -2.94 -9.40
N VAL A 107 -2.65 -2.00 -8.49
CA VAL A 107 -2.98 -2.23 -7.09
C VAL A 107 -4.49 -2.14 -6.95
N VAL A 108 -5.13 -3.26 -6.62
CA VAL A 108 -6.58 -3.32 -6.34
C VAL A 108 -6.88 -3.31 -4.85
N ALA A 109 -5.91 -3.72 -4.04
CA ALA A 109 -6.02 -3.75 -2.59
C ALA A 109 -4.67 -3.57 -1.93
N SER A 110 -4.69 -3.09 -0.69
CA SER A 110 -3.49 -3.00 0.13
C SER A 110 -3.80 -3.23 1.61
N CYS A 111 -2.79 -3.68 2.35
CA CYS A 111 -2.84 -3.83 3.80
C CYS A 111 -1.48 -3.44 4.42
N PHE A 112 -1.46 -3.24 5.73
CA PHE A 112 -0.24 -2.98 6.48
C PHE A 112 -0.20 -3.91 7.70
N ASP A 113 0.86 -4.69 7.80
CA ASP A 113 1.10 -5.61 8.91
C ASP A 113 2.60 -5.90 9.09
N ASP A 114 3.05 -6.17 10.31
CA ASP A 114 4.45 -6.53 10.62
C ASP A 114 5.52 -5.57 10.05
N ASN A 115 5.20 -4.28 9.91
CA ASN A 115 6.00 -3.24 9.24
C ASN A 115 6.18 -3.42 7.72
N TYR A 116 5.29 -4.15 7.07
CA TYR A 116 5.20 -4.29 5.61
C TYR A 116 3.89 -3.71 5.09
N TYR A 117 4.00 -2.96 4.00
CA TYR A 117 2.86 -2.65 3.15
C TYR A 117 2.73 -3.77 2.12
N THR A 118 1.56 -4.37 2.05
CA THR A 118 1.25 -5.40 1.06
C THR A 118 0.31 -4.83 0.03
N PHE A 119 0.59 -5.11 -1.24
CA PHE A 119 -0.22 -4.70 -2.37
C PHE A 119 -0.62 -5.92 -3.19
N ALA A 120 -1.90 -6.07 -3.48
CA ALA A 120 -2.42 -7.12 -4.33
C ALA A 120 -2.66 -6.59 -5.75
N THR A 121 -2.25 -7.36 -6.76
CA THR A 121 -2.39 -6.97 -8.17
C THR A 121 -3.74 -7.30 -8.79
N ASP A 122 -4.54 -8.12 -8.11
CA ASP A 122 -5.91 -8.50 -8.48
C ASP A 122 -6.68 -8.98 -7.24
N TRP A 123 -7.98 -9.23 -7.41
CA TRP A 123 -8.87 -9.60 -6.30
C TRP A 123 -8.54 -10.97 -5.71
N ASP A 124 -8.09 -11.94 -6.52
CA ASP A 124 -7.64 -13.24 -6.02
C ASP A 124 -6.43 -13.10 -5.08
N ALA A 125 -5.46 -12.24 -5.45
CA ALA A 125 -4.34 -11.89 -4.58
C ALA A 125 -4.80 -11.12 -3.34
N ALA A 126 -5.83 -10.28 -3.45
CA ALA A 126 -6.39 -9.53 -2.33
C ALA A 126 -7.05 -10.46 -1.32
N ASP A 127 -7.84 -11.42 -1.78
CA ASP A 127 -8.50 -12.41 -0.91
C ASP A 127 -7.47 -13.25 -0.16
N ARG A 128 -6.43 -13.73 -0.86
CA ARG A 128 -5.30 -14.40 -0.20
C ARG A 128 -4.57 -13.48 0.78
N MET A 129 -4.31 -12.24 0.41
CA MET A 129 -3.66 -11.25 1.28
C MET A 129 -4.45 -10.98 2.57
N TYR A 130 -5.78 -10.93 2.50
CA TYR A 130 -6.63 -10.70 3.66
C TYR A 130 -6.85 -11.96 4.51
N ALA A 131 -6.80 -13.16 3.91
CA ALA A 131 -6.86 -14.44 4.60
C ALA A 131 -5.50 -14.88 5.19
N ASP A 132 -4.39 -14.27 4.76
CA ASP A 132 -3.05 -14.62 5.23
C ASP A 132 -2.85 -14.17 6.67
N HIS A 133 -2.69 -15.15 7.57
CA HIS A 133 -2.36 -14.94 8.98
C HIS A 133 -0.95 -15.45 9.30
N VAL A 134 -0.18 -15.85 8.29
CA VAL A 134 1.17 -16.36 8.48
C VAL A 134 2.10 -15.19 8.79
N PRO A 135 2.84 -15.22 9.91
CA PRO A 135 3.78 -14.15 10.24
C PRO A 135 4.80 -13.92 9.12
N ILE A 136 5.17 -12.67 8.86
CA ILE A 136 6.12 -12.33 7.78
C ILE A 136 7.46 -13.07 7.92
N LYS A 137 7.87 -13.35 9.16
CA LYS A 137 9.09 -14.12 9.44
C LYS A 137 9.03 -15.54 8.86
N ASP A 138 7.85 -16.16 8.88
CA ASP A 138 7.66 -17.53 8.43
C ASP A 138 7.51 -17.57 6.91
N LEU A 139 6.79 -16.62 6.32
CA LEU A 139 6.73 -16.44 4.86
C LEU A 139 8.13 -16.20 4.27
N ARG A 140 8.97 -15.43 4.96
CA ARG A 140 10.38 -15.22 4.59
C ARG A 140 11.19 -16.50 4.58
N GLN A 141 11.02 -17.32 5.61
CA GLN A 141 11.71 -18.59 5.70
C GLN A 141 11.23 -19.54 4.60
N LEU A 142 9.92 -19.60 4.37
CA LEU A 142 9.32 -20.44 3.35
C LEU A 142 9.77 -20.04 1.95
N LEU A 143 9.76 -18.75 1.60
CA LEU A 143 10.25 -18.24 0.31
C LEU A 143 11.73 -18.60 0.07
N ALA A 144 12.55 -18.64 1.13
CA ALA A 144 13.97 -18.98 1.02
C ALA A 144 14.22 -20.49 0.88
N GLN A 145 13.34 -21.33 1.43
CA GLN A 145 13.51 -22.79 1.47
C GLN A 145 12.74 -23.50 0.36
N GLN A 146 11.56 -22.99 0.01
CA GLN A 146 10.57 -23.59 -0.88
C GLN A 146 9.88 -22.48 -1.71
N PRO A 147 10.59 -21.85 -2.66
CA PRO A 147 10.02 -20.75 -3.47
C PRO A 147 8.82 -21.17 -4.33
N GLU A 148 8.69 -22.46 -4.65
CA GLU A 148 7.57 -23.04 -5.41
C GLU A 148 6.35 -23.39 -4.54
N ASP A 149 6.42 -23.20 -3.21
CA ASP A 149 5.28 -23.47 -2.34
C ASP A 149 4.11 -22.52 -2.70
N PRO A 150 2.88 -23.04 -2.93
CA PRO A 150 1.74 -22.23 -3.37
C PRO A 150 1.42 -21.02 -2.47
N ARG A 151 1.84 -21.05 -1.20
CA ARG A 151 1.65 -19.95 -0.25
C ARG A 151 2.60 -18.77 -0.48
N VAL A 152 3.68 -18.95 -1.23
CA VAL A 152 4.70 -17.91 -1.50
C VAL A 152 5.05 -17.77 -2.99
N ALA A 153 4.53 -18.66 -3.85
CA ALA A 153 4.80 -18.65 -5.29
C ALA A 153 4.40 -17.33 -5.98
N ASP A 154 3.37 -16.65 -5.47
CA ASP A 154 2.88 -15.36 -5.94
C ASP A 154 3.44 -14.16 -5.16
N LEU A 155 4.35 -14.42 -4.20
CA LEU A 155 4.80 -13.43 -3.22
C LEU A 155 6.12 -12.78 -3.66
N THR A 156 6.11 -11.45 -3.77
CA THR A 156 7.33 -10.65 -3.91
C THR A 156 7.62 -9.94 -2.60
N LEU A 157 8.74 -10.27 -1.95
CA LEU A 157 9.15 -9.64 -0.69
C LEU A 157 10.33 -8.68 -0.89
N VAL A 158 10.12 -7.41 -0.59
CA VAL A 158 11.13 -6.36 -0.67
C VAL A 158 11.48 -5.81 0.70
N ARG A 159 12.79 -5.79 1.00
CA ARG A 159 13.33 -5.29 2.27
C ARG A 159 14.64 -4.53 2.09
N GLY A 160 14.90 -3.60 3.02
CA GLY A 160 16.12 -2.79 3.07
C GLY A 160 16.13 -1.66 2.03
N ASN A 161 17.28 -1.03 1.81
CA ASN A 161 17.42 0.10 0.88
C ASN A 161 17.53 -0.38 -0.58
N ARG A 162 16.58 -1.20 -1.00
CA ARG A 162 16.59 -1.90 -2.29
C ARG A 162 15.45 -1.45 -3.20
N LEU A 163 14.98 -0.22 -3.02
CA LEU A 163 13.99 0.42 -3.87
C LEU A 163 14.57 1.70 -4.47
N SER A 164 14.22 1.98 -5.72
CA SER A 164 14.58 3.21 -6.41
C SER A 164 13.52 3.58 -7.44
N LEU A 165 13.28 4.87 -7.66
CA LEU A 165 12.42 5.36 -8.75
C LEU A 165 13.13 5.43 -10.09
N THR A 166 14.47 5.48 -10.06
CA THR A 166 15.30 5.38 -11.24
C THR A 166 15.92 3.99 -11.25
N ALA A 167 15.72 3.24 -12.34
CA ALA A 167 16.58 2.11 -12.63
C ALA A 167 17.97 2.69 -12.91
N VAL A 168 18.75 2.97 -11.85
CA VAL A 168 20.11 3.46 -12.01
C VAL A 168 20.87 2.30 -12.66
N ALA A 169 21.17 2.46 -13.95
CA ALA A 169 21.94 1.48 -14.68
C ALA A 169 23.27 1.29 -13.95
N PRO A 170 23.72 0.05 -13.71
CA PRO A 170 25.03 -0.17 -13.11
C PRO A 170 26.09 0.47 -14.03
N GLY A 171 26.75 1.53 -13.55
CA GLY A 171 27.80 2.26 -14.28
C GLY A 171 27.49 3.70 -14.68
N SER A 172 26.24 4.18 -14.53
CA SER A 172 25.97 5.61 -14.68
C SER A 172 26.50 6.36 -13.46
N GLY A 173 27.50 7.22 -13.67
CA GLY A 173 28.08 8.07 -12.64
C GLY A 173 27.05 8.93 -11.91
N ALA A 174 27.46 9.52 -10.78
CA ALA A 174 26.61 10.29 -9.88
C ALA A 174 25.82 11.46 -10.53
N ASP A 175 26.15 11.83 -11.76
CA ASP A 175 25.63 13.01 -12.48
C ASP A 175 24.41 12.75 -13.37
N CYS A 176 23.93 11.51 -13.53
CA CYS A 176 22.76 11.21 -14.38
C CYS A 176 21.45 11.02 -13.58
N ALA A 177 21.46 11.22 -12.26
CA ALA A 177 20.22 11.24 -11.51
C ALA A 177 19.45 12.52 -11.89
N PRO A 178 18.22 12.45 -12.43
CA PRO A 178 17.41 13.66 -12.61
C PRO A 178 17.37 14.43 -11.29
N HIS A 179 17.43 15.76 -11.36
CA HIS A 179 17.30 16.65 -10.21
C HIS A 179 15.90 16.47 -9.57
N CYS A 180 15.70 15.39 -8.84
CA CYS A 180 14.54 15.18 -8.00
C CYS A 180 14.75 16.03 -6.73
N GLU A 181 13.76 16.87 -6.42
CA GLU A 181 13.69 17.56 -5.15
C GLU A 181 13.63 16.49 -4.03
N ARG A 182 14.75 16.30 -3.34
CA ARG A 182 14.86 15.36 -2.23
C ARG A 182 14.11 15.93 -1.05
N LEU A 183 13.28 15.10 -0.41
CA LEU A 183 12.58 15.50 0.80
C LEU A 183 13.49 15.34 2.00
N THR A 184 13.44 16.31 2.91
CA THR A 184 13.95 16.15 4.27
C THR A 184 12.90 15.43 5.14
N PRO A 185 13.27 14.90 6.31
CA PRO A 185 12.29 14.39 7.28
C PRO A 185 11.24 15.42 7.72
N ARG A 186 11.55 16.72 7.62
CA ARG A 186 10.58 17.80 7.87
C ARG A 186 9.58 17.91 6.72
N ASP A 187 10.04 17.81 5.48
CA ASP A 187 9.17 17.89 4.31
C ASP A 187 8.23 16.69 4.24
N LEU A 188 8.69 15.50 4.65
CA LEU A 188 7.81 14.32 4.79
C LEU A 188 6.62 14.58 5.73
N ARG A 189 6.80 15.35 6.80
CA ARG A 189 5.69 15.70 7.70
C ARG A 189 4.67 16.60 7.01
N HIS A 190 5.12 17.61 6.26
CA HIS A 190 4.23 18.49 5.51
C HIS A 190 3.49 17.74 4.40
N VAL A 191 4.21 16.89 3.66
CA VAL A 191 3.63 16.00 2.65
C VAL A 191 2.57 15.09 3.28
N ALA A 192 2.86 14.48 4.43
CA ALA A 192 1.94 13.58 5.08
C ALA A 192 0.70 14.29 5.65
N GLN A 193 0.84 15.54 6.15
CA GLN A 193 -0.31 16.38 6.52
C GLN A 193 -1.20 16.70 5.30
N SER A 194 -0.59 17.05 4.17
CA SER A 194 -1.34 17.29 2.93
C SER A 194 -2.03 16.01 2.44
N ALA A 195 -1.33 14.88 2.48
CA ALA A 195 -1.84 13.57 2.11
C ALA A 195 -3.00 13.14 3.01
N GLN A 196 -2.90 13.37 4.32
CA GLN A 196 -3.98 13.17 5.28
C GLN A 196 -5.23 13.96 4.88
N GLY A 197 -5.09 15.25 4.56
CA GLY A 197 -6.23 16.06 4.10
C GLY A 197 -6.89 15.51 2.83
N LYS A 198 -6.10 15.02 1.86
CA LYS A 198 -6.61 14.38 0.65
C LYS A 198 -7.36 13.08 0.96
N VAL A 199 -6.79 12.21 1.80
CA VAL A 199 -7.41 10.93 2.17
C VAL A 199 -8.70 11.18 2.96
N SER A 200 -8.72 12.14 3.88
CA SER A 200 -9.93 12.55 4.60
C SER A 200 -11.02 13.02 3.63
N ALA A 201 -10.69 13.90 2.67
CA ALA A 201 -11.66 14.39 1.70
C ALA A 201 -12.24 13.27 0.81
N LEU A 202 -11.39 12.33 0.34
CA LEU A 202 -11.84 11.18 -0.43
C LEU A 202 -12.73 10.24 0.40
N THR A 203 -12.37 10.02 1.66
CA THR A 203 -13.16 9.21 2.60
C THR A 203 -14.54 9.82 2.84
N GLU A 204 -14.59 11.13 3.07
CA GLU A 204 -15.85 11.85 3.25
C GLU A 204 -16.73 11.81 2.01
N SER A 205 -16.14 11.97 0.82
CA SER A 205 -16.85 11.81 -0.45
C SER A 205 -17.45 10.41 -0.55
N LEU A 206 -16.65 9.37 -0.30
CA LEU A 206 -17.10 7.98 -0.35
C LEU A 206 -18.29 7.75 0.59
N LEU A 207 -18.17 8.17 1.86
CA LEU A 207 -19.24 7.99 2.85
C LEU A 207 -20.50 8.77 2.50
N SER A 208 -20.36 9.96 1.90
CA SER A 208 -21.49 10.79 1.49
C SER A 208 -22.25 10.20 0.31
N ASP A 209 -21.57 9.44 -0.55
CA ASP A 209 -22.13 8.81 -1.74
C ASP A 209 -22.72 7.41 -1.48
N LEU A 210 -22.68 6.91 -0.24
CA LEU A 210 -23.30 5.65 0.14
C LEU A 210 -24.82 5.78 0.23
N ASP A 211 -25.53 4.73 -0.20
CA ASP A 211 -26.97 4.67 -0.11
C ASP A 211 -27.43 4.60 1.35
N ARG A 212 -28.16 5.63 1.79
CA ARG A 212 -28.66 5.75 3.17
C ARG A 212 -29.76 4.74 3.50
N SER A 213 -30.39 4.14 2.49
CA SER A 213 -31.33 3.03 2.69
C SER A 213 -30.61 1.75 3.10
N LEU A 214 -29.35 1.59 2.70
CA LEU A 214 -28.49 0.46 3.05
C LEU A 214 -27.66 0.74 4.31
N PHE A 215 -27.18 1.97 4.46
CA PHE A 215 -26.34 2.41 5.58
C PHE A 215 -26.99 3.58 6.32
N PRO A 216 -27.66 3.34 7.47
CA PRO A 216 -28.32 4.39 8.23
C PRO A 216 -27.36 5.51 8.66
N ASP A 217 -27.84 6.76 8.70
CA ASP A 217 -27.00 7.93 9.04
C ASP A 217 -26.26 7.79 10.38
N ALA A 218 -26.87 7.16 11.38
CA ALA A 218 -26.24 6.89 12.67
C ALA A 218 -25.03 5.93 12.55
N TYR A 219 -25.13 4.94 11.66
CA TYR A 219 -24.05 4.00 11.39
C TYR A 219 -22.89 4.66 10.64
N LEU A 220 -23.20 5.48 9.62
CA LEU A 220 -22.20 6.25 8.89
C LEU A 220 -21.51 7.31 9.78
N GLY A 221 -22.24 7.93 10.71
CA GLY A 221 -21.68 8.83 11.72
C GLY A 221 -20.63 8.16 12.60
N LEU A 222 -20.93 6.95 13.11
CA LEU A 222 -19.97 6.16 13.89
C LEU A 222 -18.72 5.81 13.09
N ILE A 223 -18.87 5.44 11.81
CA ILE A 223 -17.74 5.14 10.93
C ILE A 223 -16.86 6.39 10.75
N ARG A 224 -17.48 7.54 10.47
CA ARG A 224 -16.79 8.81 10.25
C ARG A 224 -15.92 9.19 11.45
N ASP A 225 -16.49 9.18 12.65
CA ASP A 225 -15.78 9.58 13.88
C ASP A 225 -14.55 8.69 14.13
N ASN A 226 -14.71 7.38 13.96
CA ASN A 226 -13.61 6.42 14.12
C ASN A 226 -12.52 6.57 13.03
N LEU A 227 -12.91 6.89 11.79
CA LEU A 227 -11.95 6.98 10.68
C LEU A 227 -11.05 8.20 10.75
N LEU A 228 -11.55 9.35 11.22
CA LEU A 228 -10.72 10.55 11.33
C LEU A 228 -9.58 10.38 12.33
N GLU A 229 -9.83 9.70 13.45
CA GLU A 229 -8.78 9.31 14.41
C GLU A 229 -7.77 8.34 13.77
N SER A 230 -8.29 7.40 12.96
CA SER A 230 -7.48 6.41 12.24
C SER A 230 -6.50 7.03 11.25
N ILE A 231 -6.93 8.05 10.52
CA ILE A 231 -6.11 8.74 9.52
C ILE A 231 -4.94 9.43 10.21
N ALA A 232 -5.19 10.09 11.34
CA ALA A 232 -4.14 10.74 12.12
C ALA A 232 -3.11 9.72 12.65
N ASP A 233 -3.57 8.53 13.05
CA ASP A 233 -2.69 7.46 13.54
C ASP A 233 -1.90 6.78 12.43
N ALA A 234 -2.51 6.52 11.27
CA ALA A 234 -1.88 5.86 10.12
C ALA A 234 -0.70 6.66 9.56
N ALA A 235 -0.69 7.97 9.77
CA ALA A 235 0.38 8.85 9.33
C ALA A 235 1.60 8.82 10.27
N ARG A 236 1.43 8.46 11.56
CA ARG A 236 2.51 8.47 12.58
C ARG A 236 3.73 7.60 12.25
N PRO A 237 3.59 6.35 11.76
CA PRO A 237 4.74 5.48 11.48
C PRO A 237 5.64 5.99 10.35
N ILE A 238 5.11 6.82 9.45
CA ILE A 238 5.81 7.26 8.24
C ILE A 238 6.96 8.21 8.59
N TRP A 239 6.76 9.14 9.53
CA TRP A 239 7.80 10.08 9.94
C TRP A 239 8.65 9.58 11.11
N GLY A 240 8.16 8.62 11.90
CA GLY A 240 8.83 8.10 13.11
C GLY A 240 8.67 9.04 14.29
N SER A 241 8.57 8.51 15.51
CA SER A 241 8.73 9.34 16.72
C SER A 241 10.07 10.05 16.63
N ALA A 242 10.08 11.37 16.83
CA ALA A 242 11.33 12.09 17.05
C ALA A 242 11.94 11.55 18.36
N HIS A 243 12.84 10.58 18.23
CA HIS A 243 13.74 10.13 19.28
C HIS A 243 15.14 10.58 18.90
#